data_AF-A0A6P8F0I3-F1
#
_entry.id   AF-A0A6P8F0I3-F1
#
_cell.length_a   1.000
_cell.length_b   1.000
_cell.length_c   1.000
_cell.angle_alpha   90.00
_cell.angle_beta   90.00
_cell.angle_gamma   90.00
#
_symmetry.space_group_name_H-M   'P 1'
#
loop_
_entity.id
_entity.type
_entity.pdbx_description
1 polymer ?
#
loop_
_entity_poly.entity_id
_entity_poly.type
_entity_poly.pdbx_seq_one_letter_code
_entity_poly.pdbx_strand_id
1 'polypeptide(L)'
;MKCSQQDNAGNFSETRVIIDIIDQLRPQFKHNRYEASVSENQVGPVLEVLPAPIQADTSEGSNYTIIYSINEDSPSDYQNNFNVDQVTGIIRVVTELDFEEIKDTITIPLKVRTDK
;
A
#
# COMPACT_ATOMS: atom_id res chain seq x y z
N MET A 1 -7.43 -26.12 -16.19
CA MET A 1 -8.56 -25.16 -16.19
C MET A 1 -8.63 -24.64 -14.76
N LYS A 2 -8.05 -23.45 -14.51
CA LYS A 2 -8.07 -22.86 -13.16
C LYS A 2 -9.46 -22.25 -12.98
N CYS A 3 -10.22 -22.74 -11.99
CA CYS A 3 -11.52 -22.19 -11.67
C CYS A 3 -11.31 -20.81 -11.04
N SER A 4 -11.74 -19.78 -11.73
CA SER A 4 -12.05 -18.49 -11.11
C SER A 4 -13.13 -18.77 -10.07
N GLN A 5 -12.79 -18.68 -8.78
CA GLN A 5 -13.78 -18.82 -7.73
C GLN A 5 -14.70 -17.60 -7.79
N GLN A 6 -15.83 -17.76 -8.47
CA GLN A 6 -16.96 -16.85 -8.41
C GLN A 6 -18.03 -17.53 -7.56
N ASP A 7 -18.00 -17.23 -6.26
CA ASP A 7 -19.07 -17.55 -5.34
C ASP A 7 -20.29 -16.64 -5.60
N ASN A 8 -21.48 -17.24 -5.52
CA ASN A 8 -22.77 -16.70 -5.95
C ASN A 8 -23.33 -15.55 -5.07
N ALA A 9 -22.47 -14.66 -4.56
CA ALA A 9 -22.83 -13.46 -3.81
C ALA A 9 -22.37 -12.15 -4.47
N GLY A 10 -21.68 -12.20 -5.62
CA GLY A 10 -20.99 -11.02 -6.17
C GLY A 10 -19.73 -10.68 -5.37
N ASN A 11 -19.09 -11.69 -4.77
CA ASN A 11 -17.83 -11.55 -4.08
C ASN A 11 -16.73 -11.38 -5.14
N PHE A 12 -16.21 -10.17 -5.25
CA PHE A 12 -14.87 -9.98 -5.78
C PHE A 12 -13.93 -10.54 -4.70
N SER A 13 -13.01 -11.44 -5.06
CA SER A 13 -11.97 -11.87 -4.14
C SER A 13 -11.04 -10.67 -3.90
N GLU A 14 -11.37 -9.88 -2.89
CA GLU A 14 -10.65 -8.68 -2.46
C GLU A 14 -9.78 -9.02 -1.27
N THR A 15 -8.50 -8.70 -1.35
CA THR A 15 -7.59 -8.77 -0.22
C THR A 15 -7.47 -7.41 0.42
N ARG A 16 -7.49 -7.44 1.76
CA ARG A 16 -7.28 -6.25 2.58
C ARG A 16 -5.79 -5.95 2.66
N VAL A 17 -5.40 -4.76 2.21
CA VAL A 17 -4.04 -4.24 2.32
C VAL A 17 -4.00 -3.20 3.43
N ILE A 18 -3.29 -3.51 4.50
CA ILE A 18 -3.02 -2.62 5.62
C ILE A 18 -1.68 -1.95 5.38
N ILE A 19 -1.64 -0.63 5.54
CA ILE A 19 -0.45 0.18 5.28
C ILE A 19 -0.06 0.84 6.58
N ASP A 20 1.09 0.44 7.13
CA ASP A 20 1.57 0.89 8.44
C ASP A 20 2.75 1.87 8.27
N ILE A 21 2.57 3.11 8.73
CA ILE A 21 3.61 4.13 8.66
C ILE A 21 4.60 3.95 9.82
N ILE A 22 5.81 3.47 9.52
CA ILE A 22 6.78 3.03 10.55
C ILE A 22 7.73 4.11 11.08
N ASP A 23 7.89 5.25 10.38
CA ASP A 23 8.92 6.25 10.71
C ASP A 23 8.31 7.67 10.82
N GLN A 24 7.73 7.97 11.99
CA GLN A 24 6.87 9.15 12.21
C GLN A 24 7.61 10.36 12.84
N LEU A 25 8.91 10.51 12.64
CA LEU A 25 9.67 11.59 13.27
C LEU A 25 9.39 12.98 12.67
N ARG A 26 9.05 13.03 11.36
CA ARG A 26 8.51 14.15 10.54
C ARG A 26 8.61 13.73 9.06
N PRO A 27 7.68 14.12 8.17
CA PRO A 27 6.44 14.89 8.38
C PRO A 27 5.39 14.12 9.20
N GLN A 28 4.35 14.83 9.69
CA GLN A 28 3.26 14.19 10.42
C GLN A 28 2.18 13.71 9.45
N PHE A 29 1.73 12.48 9.61
CA PHE A 29 0.57 11.95 8.89
C PHE A 29 -0.69 12.12 9.72
N LYS A 30 -1.83 12.31 9.06
CA LYS A 30 -3.14 12.36 9.73
C LYS A 30 -3.50 11.02 10.37
N HIS A 31 -3.01 9.92 9.79
CA HIS A 31 -3.23 8.56 10.27
C HIS A 31 -1.91 7.78 10.22
N ASN A 32 -1.73 6.89 11.19
CA ASN A 32 -0.58 5.98 11.28
C ASN A 32 -0.80 4.67 10.51
N ARG A 33 -2.08 4.36 10.23
CA ARG A 33 -2.52 3.16 9.53
C ARG A 33 -3.55 3.53 8.50
N TYR A 34 -3.38 3.00 7.30
CA TYR A 34 -4.31 3.13 6.19
C TYR A 34 -4.74 1.74 5.72
N GLU A 35 -5.85 1.71 5.00
CA GLU A 35 -6.44 0.48 4.51
C GLU A 35 -6.90 0.65 3.08
N ALA A 36 -6.64 -0.37 2.26
CA ALA A 36 -7.15 -0.47 0.92
C ALA A 36 -7.66 -1.88 0.64
N SER A 37 -8.63 -1.99 -0.25
CA SER A 37 -9.05 -3.27 -0.83
C SER A 37 -8.45 -3.40 -2.23
N VAL A 38 -7.86 -4.56 -2.52
CA VAL A 38 -7.23 -4.86 -3.80
C VAL A 38 -7.76 -6.18 -4.33
N SER A 39 -8.21 -6.19 -5.58
CA SER A 39 -8.65 -7.43 -6.24
C SER A 39 -7.48 -8.27 -6.73
N GLU A 40 -7.64 -9.58 -6.81
CA GLU A 40 -6.63 -10.52 -7.33
C GLU A 40 -5.94 -10.12 -8.61
N ASN A 41 -6.79 -9.75 -9.55
CA ASN A 41 -6.42 -9.56 -10.92
C ASN A 41 -6.08 -8.08 -11.16
N GLN A 42 -6.00 -7.28 -10.09
CA GLN A 42 -5.67 -5.87 -10.15
C GLN A 42 -4.17 -5.70 -10.25
N VAL A 43 -3.73 -5.23 -11.41
CA VAL A 43 -2.39 -4.67 -11.61
C VAL A 43 -2.52 -3.17 -11.80
N GLY A 44 -1.68 -2.39 -11.13
CA GLY A 44 -1.70 -0.93 -11.20
C GLY A 44 -1.97 -0.23 -9.87
N PRO A 45 -2.35 1.06 -9.89
CA PRO A 45 -2.45 1.88 -8.68
C PRO A 45 -3.63 1.46 -7.80
N VAL A 46 -3.40 1.50 -6.50
CA VAL A 46 -4.41 1.36 -5.45
C VAL A 46 -4.95 2.76 -5.15
N LEU A 47 -6.10 3.08 -5.73
CA LEU A 47 -6.67 4.44 -5.68
C LEU A 47 -7.59 4.66 -4.47
N GLU A 48 -8.24 3.60 -4.00
CA GLU A 48 -9.14 3.65 -2.85
C GLU A 48 -8.38 3.30 -1.58
N VAL A 49 -7.97 4.34 -0.85
CA VAL A 49 -7.29 4.21 0.45
C VAL A 49 -8.09 4.97 1.50
N LEU A 50 -8.42 4.28 2.59
CA LEU A 50 -9.16 4.78 3.73
C LEU A 50 -8.24 5.00 4.95
N PRO A 51 -8.58 5.96 5.83
CA PRO A 51 -9.75 6.86 5.78
C PRO A 51 -9.56 8.06 4.82
N ALA A 52 -8.35 8.27 4.32
CA ALA A 52 -7.99 9.33 3.38
C ALA A 52 -6.76 8.91 2.56
N PRO A 53 -6.41 9.63 1.48
CA PRO A 53 -5.16 9.39 0.76
C PRO A 53 -3.94 9.48 1.67
N ILE A 54 -2.90 8.68 1.38
CA ILE A 54 -1.64 8.69 2.12
C ILE A 54 -0.88 9.96 1.77
N GLN A 55 -1.00 10.95 2.62
CA GLN A 55 -0.32 12.23 2.49
C GLN A 55 0.12 12.69 3.87
N ALA A 56 1.35 13.18 3.95
CA ALA A 56 1.84 13.83 5.15
C ALA A 56 1.57 15.34 5.08
N ASP A 57 1.21 15.93 6.22
CA ASP A 57 1.09 17.37 6.35
C ASP A 57 2.51 17.97 6.37
N THR A 58 2.92 18.57 5.26
CA THR A 58 4.06 19.47 5.24
C THR A 58 3.58 20.84 5.69
N SER A 59 4.17 21.38 6.75
CA SER A 59 3.91 22.77 7.13
C SER A 59 4.27 23.67 5.94
N GLU A 60 3.34 24.51 5.49
CA GLU A 60 3.61 25.47 4.41
C GLU A 60 4.91 26.24 4.69
N GLY A 61 5.86 26.17 3.75
CA GLY A 61 7.17 26.83 3.86
C GLY A 61 8.37 25.91 4.16
N SER A 62 8.15 24.61 4.38
CA SER A 62 9.23 23.63 4.52
C SER A 62 9.68 23.09 3.16
N ASN A 63 10.93 23.34 2.76
CA ASN A 63 11.56 22.78 1.55
C ASN A 63 12.00 21.32 1.74
N TYR A 64 11.13 20.47 2.28
CA TYR A 64 11.42 19.04 2.43
C TYR A 64 10.64 18.27 1.38
N THR A 65 11.34 17.42 0.63
CA THR A 65 10.70 16.44 -0.24
C THR A 65 10.44 15.18 0.58
N ILE A 66 9.19 14.73 0.62
CA ILE A 66 8.82 13.48 1.27
C ILE A 66 9.09 12.36 0.29
N ILE A 67 9.83 11.34 0.74
CA ILE A 67 10.15 10.16 -0.04
C ILE A 67 9.54 8.94 0.65
N TYR A 68 8.63 8.28 -0.06
CA TYR A 68 7.98 7.04 0.36
C TYR A 68 8.73 5.81 -0.13
N SER A 69 8.85 4.80 0.71
CA SER A 69 9.45 3.51 0.35
C SER A 69 8.84 2.38 1.17
N ILE A 70 8.61 1.23 0.56
CA ILE A 70 8.25 0.00 1.30
C ILE A 70 9.46 -0.45 2.12
N ASN A 71 9.24 -0.90 3.36
CA ASN A 71 10.35 -1.37 4.19
C ASN A 71 11.01 -2.61 3.57
N GLU A 72 12.33 -2.59 3.46
CA GLU A 72 13.18 -3.69 2.98
C GLU A 72 13.13 -4.94 3.88
N ASP A 73 12.70 -4.80 5.13
CA ASP A 73 12.45 -5.92 6.05
C ASP A 73 11.12 -6.64 5.76
N SER A 74 10.32 -6.17 4.80
CA SER A 74 9.09 -6.85 4.38
C SER A 74 9.40 -8.17 3.67
N PRO A 75 8.55 -9.20 3.77
CA PRO A 75 8.67 -10.41 2.97
C PRO A 75 8.95 -10.11 1.49
N SER A 76 9.85 -10.88 0.88
CA SER A 76 10.29 -10.69 -0.51
C SER A 76 9.12 -10.64 -1.49
N ASP A 77 8.08 -11.43 -1.24
CA ASP A 77 6.88 -11.47 -2.07
C ASP A 77 6.17 -10.11 -2.10
N TYR A 78 6.17 -9.36 -0.99
CA TYR A 78 5.58 -8.03 -0.95
C TYR A 78 6.43 -7.02 -1.72
N GLN A 79 7.75 -7.13 -1.66
CA GLN A 79 8.66 -6.26 -2.42
C GLN A 79 8.57 -6.51 -3.93
N ASN A 80 8.27 -7.75 -4.33
CA ASN A 80 8.08 -8.11 -5.73
C ASN A 80 6.69 -7.72 -6.24
N ASN A 81 5.65 -7.88 -5.41
CA ASN A 81 4.27 -7.67 -5.83
C ASN A 81 3.76 -6.24 -5.64
N PHE A 82 4.39 -5.45 -4.77
CA PHE A 82 3.99 -4.07 -4.49
C PHE A 82 5.12 -3.09 -4.75
N ASN A 83 4.73 -1.91 -5.22
CA ASN A 83 5.59 -0.75 -5.35
C ASN A 83 4.89 0.48 -4.77
N VAL A 84 5.65 1.49 -4.36
CA VAL A 84 5.11 2.78 -3.97
C VAL A 84 5.75 3.88 -4.78
N ASP A 85 4.92 4.80 -5.27
CA ASP A 85 5.41 6.02 -5.89
C ASP A 85 6.07 6.90 -4.81
N GLN A 86 7.37 7.12 -4.98
CA GLN A 86 8.20 7.77 -3.97
C GLN A 86 7.79 9.22 -3.66
N VAL A 87 7.03 9.89 -4.55
CA VAL A 87 6.63 11.30 -4.38
C VAL A 87 5.19 11.40 -3.90
N THR A 88 4.29 10.63 -4.51
CA THR A 88 2.84 10.71 -4.25
C THR A 88 2.37 9.80 -3.12
N GLY A 89 3.15 8.79 -2.75
CA GLY A 89 2.76 7.78 -1.76
C GLY A 89 1.72 6.78 -2.27
N ILE A 90 1.39 6.80 -3.57
CA ILE A 90 0.44 5.86 -4.18
C ILE A 90 1.08 4.48 -4.26
N ILE A 91 0.44 3.50 -3.62
CA ILE A 91 0.81 2.10 -3.73
C ILE A 91 0.31 1.53 -5.05
N ARG A 92 1.11 0.66 -5.66
CA ARG A 92 0.83 -0.01 -6.93
C ARG A 92 1.07 -1.50 -6.76
N VAL A 93 0.17 -2.29 -7.33
CA VAL A 93 0.36 -3.73 -7.53
C VAL A 93 1.14 -3.91 -8.84
N VAL A 94 2.28 -4.58 -8.77
CA VAL A 94 3.20 -4.79 -9.89
C VAL A 94 2.96 -6.14 -10.57
N THR A 95 2.66 -7.16 -9.77
CA THR A 95 2.36 -8.52 -10.22
C THR A 95 1.04 -8.98 -9.62
N GLU A 96 0.33 -9.83 -10.35
CA GLU A 96 -0.85 -10.51 -9.85
C GLU A 96 -0.52 -11.20 -8.52
N LEU A 97 -1.41 -11.03 -7.54
CA LEU A 97 -1.24 -11.63 -6.22
C LEU A 97 -1.65 -13.10 -6.33
N ASP A 98 -0.81 -14.03 -5.84
CA ASP A 98 -1.20 -15.44 -5.78
C ASP A 98 -1.92 -15.72 -4.44
N PHE A 99 -3.25 -15.86 -4.49
CA PHE A 99 -4.13 -16.01 -3.32
C PHE A 99 -3.95 -17.32 -2.57
N GLU A 100 -3.36 -18.34 -3.19
CA GLU A 100 -3.07 -19.60 -2.50
C GLU A 100 -1.85 -19.46 -1.57
N GLU A 101 -1.01 -18.45 -1.80
CA GLU A 101 0.24 -18.21 -1.05
C GLU A 101 0.14 -17.00 -0.10
N ILE A 102 -0.76 -16.05 -0.39
CA ILE A 102 -0.88 -14.79 0.34
C ILE A 102 -2.08 -14.84 1.30
N LYS A 103 -1.86 -14.46 2.57
CA LYS A 103 -2.90 -14.40 3.61
C LYS A 103 -4.02 -13.42 3.24
N ASP A 104 -5.21 -13.64 3.81
CA ASP A 104 -6.40 -12.77 3.71
C ASP A 104 -6.14 -11.27 4.00
N THR A 105 -5.02 -10.96 4.67
CA THR A 105 -4.59 -9.59 4.95
C THR A 105 -3.10 -9.43 4.73
N ILE A 106 -2.74 -8.43 3.92
CA ILE A 106 -1.36 -8.03 3.64
C ILE A 106 -1.05 -6.80 4.47
N THR A 107 0.10 -6.75 5.13
CA THR A 107 0.56 -5.55 5.83
C THR A 107 1.83 -5.02 5.16
N ILE A 108 1.75 -3.82 4.62
CA ILE A 108 2.84 -3.11 3.97
C ILE A 108 3.38 -2.05 4.94
N PRO A 109 4.51 -2.29 5.61
CA PRO A 109 5.18 -1.26 6.39
C PRO A 109 5.79 -0.22 5.44
N LEU A 110 5.25 1.00 5.47
CA LEU A 110 5.69 2.12 4.64
C LEU A 110 6.64 3.01 5.44
N LYS A 111 7.89 3.07 4.99
CA LYS A 111 8.91 3.99 5.50
C LYS A 111 8.81 5.33 4.80
N VAL A 112 8.99 6.38 5.59
CA VAL A 112 8.92 7.75 5.12
C VAL A 112 10.20 8.46 5.53
N ARG A 113 10.86 9.09 4.57
CA ARG A 113 12.04 9.92 4.83
C ARG A 113 11.88 11.29 4.19
N THR A 114 12.46 12.31 4.81
CA THR A 114 12.55 13.66 4.24
C THR A 114 13.93 13.87 3.63
N ASP A 115 13.96 14.37 2.40
CA ASP A 115 15.17 14.87 1.75
C ASP A 115 15.14 16.41 1.71
N LYS A 116 16.30 17.05 1.84
CA LYS A 116 16.45 18.51 1.93
C LYS A 116 17.19 19.06 0.72
#